data_AF-A0A2I1GN17-F1
#
_entry.id   AF-A0A2I1GN17-F1
#
_cell.length_a   1.000
_cell.length_b   1.000
_cell.length_c   1.000
_cell.angle_alpha   90.00
_cell.angle_beta   90.00
_cell.angle_gamma   90.00
#
_symmetry.space_group_name_H-M   'P 1'
#
loop_
_entity.id
_entity.type
_entity.pdbx_description
1 polymer ?
#
loop_
_entity_poly.entity_id
_entity_poly.type
_entity_poly.pdbx_seq_one_letter_code
_entity_poly.pdbx_strand_id
1 'polypeptide(L)' 'MAANQGNSAAMYIIGKAYWKGGNGIEKDKKQGAEYLKKAASNNHPKAKEMCNELAVKKAAQRPELS' A
#
# COMPACT_ATOMS: atom_id res chain seq x y z
N MET A 1 17.22 -9.12 -13.51
CA MET A 1 16.59 -7.82 -13.84
C MET A 1 16.48 -6.98 -12.58
N ALA A 2 17.35 -5.99 -12.39
CA ALA A 2 17.35 -5.12 -11.19
C ALA A 2 16.39 -3.91 -11.30
N ALA A 3 15.93 -3.59 -12.52
CA ALA A 3 15.14 -2.39 -12.82
C ALA A 3 13.77 -2.33 -12.09
N ASN A 4 13.16 -3.47 -11.76
CA ASN A 4 11.85 -3.49 -11.09
C ASN A 4 11.94 -3.30 -9.57
N GLN A 5 13.10 -3.51 -8.94
CA GLN A 5 13.23 -3.37 -7.48
C GLN A 5 13.24 -1.90 -7.04
N GLY A 6 13.93 -1.03 -7.79
CA GLY A 6 13.99 0.41 -7.47
C GLY A 6 12.62 1.09 -7.57
N ASN A 7 11.87 0.79 -8.63
CA ASN A 7 10.55 1.36 -8.86
C ASN A 7 9.53 0.91 -7.80
N SER A 8 9.55 -0.37 -7.43
CA SER A 8 8.58 -0.93 -6.51
C SER A 8 8.83 -0.51 -5.05
N ALA A 9 10.10 -0.29 -4.66
CA ALA A 9 10.45 0.31 -3.38
C ALA A 9 9.98 1.77 -3.28
N ALA A 10 10.16 2.57 -4.34
CA ALA A 10 9.66 3.95 -4.38
C ALA A 10 8.13 4.00 -4.26
N MET A 11 7.42 3.17 -5.02
CA MET A 11 5.96 3.04 -4.93
C MET A 11 5.50 2.65 -3.52
N TYR A 12 6.22 1.74 -2.84
CA TYR A 12 5.92 1.39 -1.45
C TYR A 12 6.09 2.58 -0.50
N ILE A 13 7.17 3.37 -0.64
CA ILE A 13 7.42 4.54 0.20
C ILE A 13 6.32 5.59 0.02
N ILE A 14 5.98 5.90 -1.24
CA ILE A 14 4.91 6.84 -1.59
C ILE A 14 3.57 6.35 -1.03
N GLY A 15 3.25 5.07 -1.24
CA GLY A 15 2.01 4.48 -0.77
C GLY A 15 1.89 4.52 0.76
N LYS A 16 2.98 4.22 1.47
CA LYS A 16 3.06 4.32 2.93
C LYS A 16 2.95 5.76 3.41
N ALA A 17 3.56 6.71 2.71
CA ALA A 17 3.49 8.14 3.04
C ALA A 17 2.05 8.66 2.94
N TYR A 18 1.34 8.38 1.84
CA TYR A 18 -0.08 8.70 1.71
C TYR A 18 -0.96 7.95 2.73
N TRP A 19 -0.63 6.70 3.03
CA TRP A 19 -1.39 5.88 3.99
C TRP A 19 -1.29 6.40 5.43
N LYS A 20 -0.09 6.81 5.86
CA LYS A 20 0.18 7.37 7.20
C LYS A 20 -0.16 8.85 7.27
N GLY A 21 0.04 9.60 6.19
CA GLY A 21 0.09 11.07 6.18
C GLY A 21 1.35 11.60 6.88
N GLY A 22 1.69 12.87 6.67
CA GLY A 22 2.77 13.57 7.38
C GLY A 22 3.74 14.32 6.47
N ASN A 23 4.57 15.21 7.04
CA ASN A 23 5.56 16.03 6.34
C ASN A 23 5.02 16.77 5.09
N GLY A 24 3.81 17.32 5.18
CA GLY A 24 3.17 18.03 4.06
C GLY A 24 2.45 17.13 3.05
N ILE A 25 2.42 15.81 3.28
CA ILE A 25 1.59 14.87 2.51
C ILE A 25 0.26 14.69 3.21
N GLU A 26 -0.82 15.05 2.52
CA GLU A 26 -2.18 14.78 2.98
C GLU A 26 -2.43 13.27 3.04
N LYS A 27 -3.10 12.85 4.12
CA LYS A 27 -3.37 11.43 4.35
C LYS A 27 -4.45 10.94 3.38
N ASP A 28 -4.04 10.36 2.27
CA ASP A 28 -4.93 9.68 1.34
C ASP A 28 -4.73 8.16 1.37
N LYS A 29 -5.62 7.48 2.10
CA LYS A 29 -5.61 6.02 2.18
C LYS A 29 -5.94 5.35 0.84
N LYS A 30 -6.78 5.96 -0.02
CA LYS A 30 -7.13 5.37 -1.33
C LYS A 30 -5.90 5.40 -2.24
N GLN A 31 -5.28 6.56 -2.35
CA GLN A 31 -4.09 6.77 -3.17
C GLN A 31 -2.92 5.94 -2.63
N GLY A 32 -2.74 5.90 -1.31
CA GLY A 32 -1.75 5.05 -0.64
C GLY A 32 -1.92 3.57 -0.96
N ALA A 33 -3.15 3.05 -0.89
CA ALA A 33 -3.46 1.66 -1.23
C ALA A 33 -3.18 1.33 -2.70
N GLU A 34 -3.42 2.27 -3.62
CA GLU A 34 -3.14 2.07 -5.05
C GLU A 34 -1.63 1.93 -5.32
N TYR A 35 -0.82 2.81 -4.74
CA TYR A 35 0.64 2.72 -4.84
C TYR A 35 1.18 1.43 -4.21
N LEU A 36 0.63 1.02 -3.06
CA LEU A 36 0.98 -0.25 -2.41
C LEU A 36 0.59 -1.47 -3.28
N LYS A 37 -0.57 -1.44 -3.95
CA LYS A 37 -0.97 -2.46 -4.92
C LYS A 37 -0.01 -2.55 -6.11
N LYS A 38 0.39 -1.41 -6.66
CA LYS A 38 1.36 -1.34 -7.78
C LYS A 38 2.72 -1.89 -7.36
N ALA A 39 3.20 -1.55 -6.16
CA ALA A 39 4.42 -2.10 -5.59
C ALA A 39 4.33 -3.63 -5.37
N ALA A 40 3.22 -4.11 -4.82
CA ALA A 40 2.96 -5.54 -4.62
C ALA A 40 2.92 -6.32 -5.94
N SER A 41 2.34 -5.72 -6.98
CA SER A 41 2.27 -6.29 -8.35
C SER A 41 3.65 -6.40 -8.99
N ASN A 42 4.58 -5.53 -8.61
CA ASN A 42 5.99 -5.59 -9.01
C ASN A 42 6.84 -6.53 -8.13
N ASN A 43 6.20 -7.45 -7.39
CA ASN A 43 6.84 -8.41 -6.48
C ASN A 43 7.62 -7.76 -5.32
N HIS A 44 7.24 -6.58 -4.86
CA HIS A 44 7.85 -5.99 -3.67
C HIS A 44 7.31 -6.66 -2.39
N PRO A 45 8.16 -7.31 -1.58
CA PRO A 45 7.73 -8.16 -0.46
C PRO A 45 6.98 -7.35 0.61
N LYS A 46 7.52 -6.22 1.06
CA LYS A 46 6.87 -5.37 2.08
C LYS A 46 5.54 -4.78 1.60
N ALA A 47 5.41 -4.55 0.28
CA ALA A 47 4.17 -4.03 -0.27
C ALA A 47 3.12 -5.13 -0.39
N LYS A 48 3.52 -6.36 -0.73
CA LYS A 48 2.65 -7.55 -0.67
C LYS A 48 2.10 -7.76 0.73
N GLU A 49 2.95 -7.75 1.76
CA GLU A 49 2.50 -7.88 3.15
C GLU A 49 1.53 -6.78 3.54
N MET A 50 1.89 -5.52 3.26
CA MET A 50 1.03 -4.38 3.59
C MET A 50 -0.30 -4.44 2.82
N CYS A 51 -0.29 -4.76 1.53
CA CYS A 51 -1.50 -4.89 0.72
C CYS A 51 -2.40 -6.04 1.22
N ASN A 52 -1.81 -7.12 1.74
CA ASN A 52 -2.56 -8.20 2.36
C ASN A 52 -3.20 -7.73 3.67
N GLU A 53 -2.47 -7.00 4.52
CA GLU A 53 -3.02 -6.36 5.72
C GLU A 53 -4.14 -5.37 5.36
N LEU A 54 -4.00 -4.60 4.29
CA LEU A 54 -5.04 -3.70 3.79
C LEU A 54 -6.30 -4.45 3.36
N ALA A 55 -6.15 -5.57 2.64
CA ALA A 55 -7.28 -6.41 2.24
C ALA A 55 -7.98 -7.01 3.46
N VAL A 56 -7.21 -7.51 4.43
CA VAL A 56 -7.73 -8.07 5.69
C VAL A 56 -8.42 -6.99 6.52
N LYS A 57 -7.85 -5.79 6.65
CA LYS A 57 -8.50 -4.65 7.34
C LYS A 57 -9.76 -4.19 6.63
N LYS A 58 -9.82 -4.28 5.30
CA LYS A 58 -11.04 -3.97 4.54
C LYS A 58 -12.12 -5.04 4.73
N ALA A 59 -11.73 -6.31 4.85
CA ALA A 59 -12.62 -7.42 5.20
C ALA A 59 -13.10 -7.34 6.66
N ALA A 60 -12.23 -7.00 7.61
CA ALA A 60 -12.57 -6.83 9.02
C ALA A 60 -13.40 -5.56 9.31
N GLN A 61 -13.35 -4.57 8.42
CA GLN A 61 -14.22 -3.38 8.45
C GLN A 61 -15.53 -3.57 7.66
N ARG A 62 -15.78 -4.75 7.08
CA ARG A 62 -17.16 -5.18 6.89
C ARG A 62 -17.58 -5.73 8.25
N PRO A 63 -18.32 -4.98 9.09
CA PRO A 63 -19.14 -5.67 10.08
C PRO A 63 -19.97 -6.65 9.25
N GLU A 64 -19.82 -7.94 9.52
CA GLU A 64 -20.79 -8.92 9.05
C GLU A 64 -22.13 -8.46 9.64
N LEU A 65 -22.93 -7.80 8.82
CA LEU A 65 -24.31 -7.46 9.14
C LEU A 65 -25.05 -8.78 9.19
N SER A 66 -25.20 -9.31 10.41
CA SER A 66 -26.23 -10.28 10.80
C SER A 66 -27.19 -9.60 11.74
#